data_AF-A0A7T5QZW0-F1
#
_entry.id   AF-A0A7T5QZW0-F1
#
_cell.length_a   1.000
_cell.length_b   1.000
_cell.length_c   1.000
_cell.angle_alpha   90.00
_cell.angle_beta   90.00
_cell.angle_gamma   90.00
#
_symmetry.space_group_name_H-M   'P 1'
#
loop_
_entity.id
_entity.type
_entity.pdbx_description
1 polymer ?
#
loop_
_entity_poly.entity_id
_entity_poly.type
_entity_poly.pdbx_seq_one_letter_code
_entity_poly.pdbx_strand_id
1 'polypeptide(L)'
;MFWKNPSKKYIEKQILKLKNIHASHEAREKTMKKLLNIGTIESFLALLERFKIVADSTYWDEIEKLWIIKEIILKKDTAKKALKYFISKENNISLPIVALEKLCSADELLSFLKNVIISKDPNSHHDINCKQEVIKALHFYHNLDLSIISPFLYDYSDDIKCLVIDIIFSGGDIKYLLLAIQMIEDDNLSPRVLNFLALKIIEKNMQIPLHTTLAKMISNSYTLKSNYLVPK
;
A
#
# COMPACT_ATOMS: atom_id res chain seq x y z
N MET A 1 27.88 25.08 -5.71
CA MET A 1 28.75 24.63 -4.60
C MET A 1 28.28 23.24 -4.17
N PHE A 2 28.96 22.19 -4.59
CA PHE A 2 28.62 20.81 -4.19
C PHE A 2 29.10 20.59 -2.75
N TRP A 3 28.18 20.31 -1.82
CA TRP A 3 28.54 19.97 -0.45
C TRP A 3 29.25 18.61 -0.46
N LYS A 4 30.56 18.60 -0.17
CA LYS A 4 31.29 17.37 0.11
C LYS A 4 30.75 16.82 1.44
N ASN A 5 29.92 15.78 1.36
CA ASN A 5 29.38 14.95 2.45
C ASN A 5 29.07 15.69 3.77
N PRO A 6 27.84 16.20 3.97
CA PRO A 6 27.47 16.81 5.25
C PRO A 6 27.59 15.78 6.39
N SER A 7 27.94 16.27 7.58
CA SER A 7 28.06 15.40 8.75
C SER A 7 26.70 14.80 9.13
N LYS A 8 26.71 13.59 9.71
CA LYS A 8 25.50 12.92 10.22
C LYS A 8 24.70 13.84 11.16
N LYS A 9 25.39 14.52 12.08
CA LYS A 9 24.81 15.51 13.02
C LYS A 9 24.12 16.67 12.30
N TYR A 10 24.62 17.09 11.14
CA TYR A 10 23.98 18.13 10.33
C TYR A 10 22.65 17.65 9.74
N ILE A 11 22.62 16.42 9.19
CA ILE A 11 21.41 15.81 8.64
C ILE A 11 20.36 15.62 9.74
N GLU A 12 20.75 15.07 10.88
CA GLU A 12 19.86 14.90 12.05
C GLU A 12 19.23 16.21 12.49
N LYS A 13 20.01 17.31 12.52
CA LYS A 13 19.49 18.64 12.81
C LYS A 13 18.47 19.11 11.78
N GLN A 14 18.61 18.76 10.50
CA GLN A 14 17.60 19.08 9.49
C GLN A 14 16.34 18.22 9.66
N ILE A 15 16.48 16.94 10.00
CA ILE A 15 15.33 16.06 10.27
C ILE A 15 14.46 16.63 11.40
N LEU A 16 15.07 17.06 12.51
CA LEU A 16 14.33 17.67 13.63
C LEU A 16 13.55 18.91 13.21
N LYS A 17 14.11 19.74 12.31
CA LYS A 17 13.43 20.91 11.77
C LYS A 17 12.30 20.55 10.82
N LEU A 18 12.52 19.54 9.99
CA LEU A 18 11.53 19.05 9.02
C LEU A 18 10.32 18.43 9.72
N LYS A 19 10.55 17.72 10.84
CA LYS A 19 9.51 17.04 11.64
C LYS A 19 8.78 17.97 12.61
N ASN A 20 9.18 19.22 12.74
CA ASN A 20 8.48 20.17 13.58
C ASN A 20 7.15 20.58 12.93
N ILE A 21 6.06 19.99 13.39
CA ILE A 21 4.71 20.21 12.86
C ILE A 21 4.23 21.66 13.04
N HIS A 22 4.72 22.34 14.08
CA HIS A 22 4.39 23.73 14.41
C HIS A 22 5.30 24.75 13.70
N ALA A 23 6.33 24.29 12.98
CA ALA A 23 7.11 25.20 12.15
C ALA A 23 6.24 25.77 11.02
N SER A 24 6.55 26.99 10.57
CA SER A 24 5.88 27.54 9.39
C SER A 24 6.25 26.72 8.14
N HIS A 25 5.40 26.79 7.12
CA HIS A 25 5.66 26.17 5.82
C HIS A 25 7.01 26.61 5.26
N GLU A 26 7.33 27.90 5.31
CA GLU A 26 8.57 28.49 4.78
C GLU A 26 9.81 27.96 5.52
N ALA A 27 9.70 27.74 6.83
CA ALA A 27 10.79 27.17 7.64
C ALA A 27 11.07 25.71 7.27
N ARG A 28 10.01 24.90 7.05
CA ARG A 28 10.15 23.53 6.54
C ARG A 28 10.66 23.53 5.11
N GLU A 29 10.10 24.35 4.23
CA GLU A 29 10.51 24.47 2.82
C GLU A 29 11.99 24.82 2.68
N LYS A 30 12.49 25.78 3.47
CA LYS A 30 13.93 26.10 3.53
C LYS A 30 14.78 24.91 3.97
N THR A 31 14.27 24.08 4.87
CA THR A 31 14.95 22.85 5.32
C THR A 31 14.93 21.77 4.24
N MET A 32 13.80 21.59 3.56
CA MET A 32 13.64 20.67 2.45
C MET A 32 14.60 21.02 1.29
N LYS A 33 14.66 22.29 0.88
CA LYS A 33 15.59 22.78 -0.15
C LYS A 33 17.05 22.51 0.22
N LYS A 34 17.44 22.62 1.49
CA LYS A 34 18.80 22.29 1.94
C LYS A 34 19.11 20.79 1.79
N LEU A 35 18.21 19.92 2.25
CA LEU A 35 18.36 18.47 2.11
C LEU A 35 18.41 18.06 0.63
N LEU A 36 17.54 18.64 -0.20
CA LEU A 36 17.54 18.39 -1.63
C LEU A 36 18.86 18.81 -2.31
N ASN A 37 19.43 19.95 -1.92
CA ASN A 37 20.69 20.47 -2.46
C ASN A 37 21.92 19.63 -2.07
N ILE A 38 21.86 18.89 -0.96
CA ILE A 38 22.92 17.95 -0.59
C ILE A 38 23.00 16.80 -1.61
N GLY A 39 21.86 16.25 -2.01
CA GLY A 39 21.79 15.27 -3.10
C GLY A 39 22.38 13.88 -2.80
N THR A 40 22.57 13.54 -1.53
CA THR A 40 23.01 12.21 -1.06
C THR A 40 21.82 11.32 -0.71
N ILE A 41 22.03 10.01 -0.62
CA ILE A 41 20.98 9.05 -0.21
C ILE A 41 20.48 9.41 1.19
N GLU A 42 21.38 9.70 2.13
CA GLU A 42 21.08 10.05 3.51
C GLU A 42 20.24 11.33 3.60
N SER A 43 20.55 12.34 2.79
CA SER A 43 19.74 13.56 2.73
C SER A 43 18.35 13.34 2.14
N PHE A 44 18.20 12.41 1.21
CA PHE A 44 16.90 12.04 0.65
C PHE A 44 16.09 11.22 1.63
N LEU A 45 16.70 10.28 2.36
CA LEU A 45 16.04 9.58 3.46
C LEU A 45 15.58 10.57 4.54
N ALA A 46 16.41 11.55 4.89
CA ALA A 46 16.04 12.63 5.78
C ALA A 46 14.87 13.48 5.26
N LEU A 47 14.79 13.72 3.95
CA LEU A 47 13.68 14.43 3.32
C LEU A 47 12.38 13.61 3.38
N LEU A 48 12.48 12.29 3.17
CA LEU A 48 11.35 11.37 3.20
C LEU A 48 10.75 11.17 4.60
N GLU A 49 11.46 11.55 5.69
CA GLU A 49 10.86 11.63 7.04
C GLU A 49 9.61 12.52 7.09
N ARG A 50 9.46 13.46 6.14
CA ARG A 50 8.26 14.30 6.03
C ARG A 50 6.96 13.50 5.79
N PHE A 51 7.04 12.33 5.17
CA PHE A 51 5.88 11.46 4.93
C PHE A 51 5.41 10.74 6.20
N LYS A 52 6.21 10.75 7.27
CA LYS A 52 5.86 10.13 8.56
C LYS A 52 5.05 11.03 9.48
N ILE A 53 4.92 12.31 9.14
CA ILE A 53 4.22 13.30 9.95
C ILE A 53 3.11 13.98 9.13
N VAL A 54 2.14 14.54 9.84
CA VAL A 54 1.10 15.41 9.31
C VAL A 54 1.31 16.78 9.96
N ALA A 55 1.47 17.83 9.15
CA ALA A 55 1.56 19.19 9.66
C ALA A 55 0.18 19.73 10.08
N ASP A 56 0.16 20.76 10.94
CA ASP A 56 -1.08 21.34 11.47
C ASP A 56 -2.03 21.86 10.37
N SER A 57 -1.49 22.28 9.22
CA SER A 57 -2.27 22.63 8.04
C SER A 57 -2.24 21.51 7.03
N THR A 58 -3.37 20.82 6.85
CA THR A 58 -3.55 19.75 5.85
C THR A 58 -3.21 20.21 4.43
N TYR A 59 -3.61 21.43 4.06
CA TYR A 59 -3.28 22.01 2.75
C TYR A 59 -1.76 22.09 2.53
N TRP A 60 -1.02 22.66 3.47
CA TRP A 60 0.43 22.76 3.34
C TRP A 60 1.13 21.40 3.47
N ASP A 61 0.57 20.47 4.24
CA ASP A 61 1.08 19.11 4.35
C ASP A 61 1.11 18.39 2.99
N GLU A 62 0.00 18.46 2.26
CA GLU A 62 -0.14 17.86 0.94
C GLU A 62 0.78 18.54 -0.08
N ILE A 63 0.79 19.89 -0.11
CA ILE A 63 1.64 20.67 -1.01
C ILE A 63 3.13 20.34 -0.81
N GLU A 64 3.59 20.26 0.44
CA GLU A 64 4.98 19.93 0.77
C GLU A 64 5.35 18.52 0.30
N LYS A 65 4.50 17.52 0.56
CA LYS A 65 4.75 16.13 0.17
C LYS A 65 4.78 15.95 -1.35
N LEU A 66 3.86 16.59 -2.07
CA LEU A 66 3.84 16.59 -3.54
C LEU A 66 5.07 17.30 -4.11
N TRP A 67 5.47 18.43 -3.53
CA TRP A 67 6.69 19.14 -3.92
C TRP A 67 7.94 18.27 -3.75
N ILE A 68 8.06 17.55 -2.61
CA ILE A 68 9.18 16.61 -2.39
C ILE A 68 9.24 15.58 -3.51
N ILE A 69 8.12 14.95 -3.87
CA ILE A 69 8.11 13.93 -4.93
C ILE A 69 8.55 14.52 -6.26
N LYS A 70 8.01 15.69 -6.64
CA LYS A 70 8.39 16.36 -7.89
C LYS A 70 9.89 16.61 -7.97
N GLU A 71 10.49 17.10 -6.88
CA GLU A 71 11.90 17.47 -6.85
C GLU A 71 12.85 16.27 -6.72
N ILE A 72 12.46 15.23 -5.97
CA ILE A 72 13.32 14.06 -5.73
C ILE A 72 13.48 13.23 -7.01
N ILE A 73 12.45 13.13 -7.85
CA ILE A 73 12.49 12.39 -9.12
C ILE A 73 13.57 12.96 -10.06
N LEU A 74 13.82 14.27 -10.03
CA LEU A 74 14.86 14.93 -10.82
C LEU A 74 16.28 14.43 -10.48
N LYS A 75 16.45 13.73 -9.36
CA LYS A 75 17.73 13.21 -8.86
C LYS A 75 17.99 11.74 -9.24
N LYS A 76 17.11 11.14 -10.05
CA LYS A 76 17.29 9.83 -10.72
C LYS A 76 17.75 8.70 -9.76
N ASP A 77 18.89 8.08 -10.03
CA ASP A 77 19.33 6.85 -9.35
C ASP A 77 19.51 7.00 -7.83
N THR A 78 20.01 8.15 -7.37
CA THR A 78 20.18 8.40 -5.94
C THR A 78 18.83 8.47 -5.23
N ALA A 79 17.83 9.11 -5.86
CA ALA A 79 16.46 9.16 -5.34
C ALA A 79 15.81 7.77 -5.36
N LYS A 80 15.99 7.02 -6.45
CA LYS A 80 15.49 5.65 -6.58
C LYS A 80 15.98 4.74 -5.46
N LYS A 81 17.28 4.80 -5.11
CA LYS A 81 17.85 4.04 -3.99
C LYS A 81 17.22 4.45 -2.64
N ALA A 82 17.08 5.75 -2.39
CA ALA A 82 16.47 6.25 -1.16
C ALA A 82 14.99 5.85 -1.04
N LEU A 83 14.22 5.96 -2.12
CA LEU A 83 12.81 5.57 -2.19
C LEU A 83 12.63 4.07 -1.93
N LYS A 84 13.42 3.21 -2.59
CA LYS A 84 13.37 1.76 -2.33
C LYS A 84 13.64 1.44 -0.86
N TYR A 85 14.68 2.05 -0.27
CA TYR A 85 14.98 1.85 1.15
C TYR A 85 13.82 2.30 2.05
N PHE A 86 13.26 3.48 1.80
CA PHE A 86 12.15 4.02 2.58
C PHE A 86 10.90 3.13 2.49
N ILE A 87 10.50 2.73 1.27
CA ILE A 87 9.31 1.90 1.05
C ILE A 87 9.44 0.54 1.77
N SER A 88 10.63 -0.05 1.81
CA SER A 88 10.85 -1.33 2.49
C SER A 88 10.76 -1.24 4.03
N LYS A 89 10.76 -0.04 4.63
CA LYS A 89 10.84 0.15 6.09
C LYS A 89 9.65 0.86 6.70
N GLU A 90 8.86 1.58 5.91
CA GLU A 90 7.87 2.52 6.42
C GLU A 90 6.44 2.16 6.04
N ASN A 91 5.49 2.75 6.77
CA ASN A 91 4.06 2.53 6.57
C ASN A 91 3.40 3.53 5.62
N ASN A 92 3.84 4.79 5.62
CA ASN A 92 3.26 5.85 4.82
C ASN A 92 3.98 5.96 3.47
N ILE A 93 3.67 5.02 2.57
CA ILE A 93 4.48 4.78 1.35
C ILE A 93 3.76 5.05 0.03
N SER A 94 2.49 5.48 0.05
CA SER A 94 1.69 5.74 -1.16
C SER A 94 2.38 6.70 -2.15
N LEU A 95 2.71 7.93 -1.71
CA LEU A 95 3.41 8.91 -2.54
C LEU A 95 4.85 8.48 -2.91
N PRO A 96 5.65 7.88 -2.00
CA PRO A 96 6.92 7.25 -2.38
C PRO A 96 6.82 6.19 -3.48
N ILE A 97 5.78 5.35 -3.49
CA ILE A 97 5.54 4.36 -4.56
C ILE A 97 5.29 5.09 -5.89
N VAL A 98 4.42 6.10 -5.90
CA VAL A 98 4.16 6.94 -7.09
C VAL A 98 5.44 7.56 -7.62
N ALA A 99 6.33 8.02 -6.74
CA ALA A 99 7.62 8.58 -7.14
C ALA A 99 8.55 7.52 -7.74
N LEU A 100 8.58 6.33 -7.14
CA LEU A 100 9.41 5.22 -7.60
C LEU A 100 8.96 4.69 -8.97
N GLU A 101 7.65 4.69 -9.25
CA GLU A 101 7.07 4.36 -10.56
C GLU A 101 7.66 5.24 -11.67
N LYS A 102 7.88 6.53 -11.42
CA LYS A 102 8.50 7.44 -12.41
C LYS A 102 9.99 7.19 -12.64
N LEU A 103 10.63 6.35 -11.83
CA LEU A 103 12.08 6.09 -11.84
C LEU A 103 12.44 4.64 -12.20
N CYS A 104 11.44 3.76 -12.35
CA CYS A 104 11.64 2.34 -12.64
C CYS A 104 10.95 1.96 -13.95
N SER A 105 11.38 0.87 -14.56
CA SER A 105 10.50 0.15 -15.48
C SER A 105 9.36 -0.51 -14.69
N ALA A 106 8.27 -0.85 -15.39
CA ALA A 106 7.15 -1.58 -14.80
C ALA A 106 7.61 -2.90 -14.15
N ASP A 107 8.45 -3.69 -14.84
CA ASP A 107 8.95 -4.97 -14.33
C ASP A 107 9.82 -4.81 -13.08
N GLU A 108 10.64 -3.76 -13.04
CA GLU A 108 11.49 -3.47 -11.89
C GLU A 108 10.65 -3.05 -10.68
N LEU A 109 9.65 -2.19 -10.87
CA LEU A 109 8.75 -1.79 -9.80
C LEU A 109 7.94 -2.99 -9.30
N LEU A 110 7.37 -3.79 -10.20
CA LEU A 110 6.64 -5.01 -9.86
C LEU A 110 7.51 -5.95 -9.02
N SER A 111 8.73 -6.23 -9.47
CA SER A 111 9.67 -7.10 -8.75
C SER A 111 10.00 -6.56 -7.37
N PHE A 112 10.19 -5.25 -7.25
CA PHE A 112 10.43 -4.60 -5.95
C PHE A 112 9.22 -4.70 -5.01
N LEU A 113 8.01 -4.38 -5.48
CA LEU A 113 6.78 -4.44 -4.68
C LEU A 113 6.47 -5.87 -4.23
N LYS A 114 6.69 -6.87 -5.09
CA LYS A 114 6.61 -8.30 -4.73
C LYS A 114 7.53 -8.63 -3.55
N ASN A 115 8.79 -8.20 -3.61
CA ASN A 115 9.73 -8.43 -2.50
C ASN A 115 9.31 -7.72 -1.20
N VAL A 116 8.73 -6.51 -1.31
CA VAL A 116 8.22 -5.80 -0.14
C VAL A 116 7.08 -6.59 0.50
N ILE A 117 6.06 -7.00 -0.26
CA ILE A 117 4.89 -7.69 0.32
C ILE A 117 5.23 -9.09 0.84
N ILE A 118 6.14 -9.82 0.18
CA ILE A 118 6.61 -11.14 0.65
C ILE A 118 7.31 -11.02 2.01
N SER A 119 7.95 -9.89 2.30
CA SER A 119 8.59 -9.64 3.59
C SER A 119 7.61 -9.30 4.73
N LYS A 120 6.30 -9.16 4.45
CA LYS A 120 5.29 -8.78 5.43
C LYS A 120 4.53 -9.99 5.94
N ASP A 121 4.30 -10.01 7.25
CA ASP A 121 3.44 -10.99 7.90
C ASP A 121 1.96 -10.55 7.78
N PRO A 122 1.06 -11.39 7.22
CA PRO A 122 -0.39 -11.13 7.22
C PRO A 122 -0.97 -10.86 8.62
N ASN A 123 -0.36 -11.41 9.67
CA ASN A 123 -0.81 -11.20 11.06
C ASN A 123 -0.23 -9.94 11.72
N SER A 124 0.72 -9.25 11.08
CA SER A 124 1.29 -8.01 11.63
C SER A 124 0.26 -6.87 11.61
N HIS A 125 -0.05 -6.33 12.79
CA HIS A 125 -0.83 -5.11 12.96
C HIS A 125 -0.02 -3.84 12.70
N HIS A 126 1.31 -3.93 12.73
CA HIS A 126 2.18 -2.78 12.58
C HIS A 126 2.32 -2.34 11.13
N ASP A 127 2.12 -3.26 10.18
CA ASP A 127 2.39 -3.03 8.75
C ASP A 127 1.11 -2.83 7.92
N ILE A 128 -0.07 -2.64 8.54
CA ILE A 128 -1.37 -2.61 7.84
C ILE A 128 -1.34 -1.60 6.68
N ASN A 129 -0.92 -0.36 6.93
CA ASN A 129 -0.87 0.66 5.89
C ASN A 129 0.14 0.32 4.78
N CYS A 130 1.32 -0.21 5.15
CA CYS A 130 2.32 -0.67 4.18
C CYS A 130 1.75 -1.76 3.26
N LYS A 131 1.18 -2.81 3.86
CA LYS A 131 0.54 -3.93 3.14
C LYS A 131 -0.55 -3.43 2.20
N GLN A 132 -1.45 -2.60 2.70
CA GLN A 132 -2.56 -2.06 1.92
C GLN A 132 -2.07 -1.26 0.70
N GLU A 133 -1.11 -0.35 0.88
CA GLU A 133 -0.61 0.47 -0.23
C GLU A 133 0.20 -0.34 -1.25
N VAL A 134 0.97 -1.34 -0.82
CA VAL A 134 1.68 -2.24 -1.74
C VAL A 134 0.72 -3.12 -2.52
N ILE A 135 -0.29 -3.71 -1.88
CA ILE A 135 -1.29 -4.54 -2.55
C ILE A 135 -2.10 -3.70 -3.55
N LYS A 136 -2.48 -2.46 -3.20
CA LYS A 136 -3.14 -1.54 -4.16
C LYS A 136 -2.25 -1.27 -5.37
N ALA A 137 -0.96 -1.05 -5.17
CA ALA A 137 -0.02 -0.82 -6.26
C ALA A 137 0.16 -2.08 -7.14
N LEU A 138 0.13 -3.28 -6.54
CA LEU A 138 0.21 -4.55 -7.27
C LEU A 138 -1.05 -4.84 -8.11
N HIS A 139 -2.22 -4.31 -7.72
CA HIS A 139 -3.48 -4.51 -8.44
C HIS A 139 -3.42 -4.04 -9.91
N PHE A 140 -2.60 -3.03 -10.22
CA PHE A 140 -2.44 -2.51 -11.58
C PHE A 140 -1.70 -3.46 -12.55
N TYR A 141 -1.19 -4.60 -12.08
CA TYR A 141 -0.44 -5.55 -12.90
C TYR A 141 -1.29 -6.80 -13.20
N HIS A 142 -1.78 -6.90 -14.44
CA HIS A 142 -2.65 -8.02 -14.87
C HIS A 142 -1.99 -9.41 -14.80
N ASN A 143 -0.66 -9.47 -14.89
CA ASN A 143 0.14 -10.70 -14.81
C ASN A 143 0.73 -10.94 -13.40
N LEU A 144 0.09 -10.39 -12.36
CA LEU A 144 0.49 -10.64 -10.98
C LEU A 144 0.33 -12.12 -10.65
N ASP A 145 1.40 -12.73 -10.12
CA ASP A 145 1.34 -14.05 -9.52
C ASP A 145 0.54 -13.95 -8.20
N LEU A 146 -0.68 -14.48 -8.22
CA LEU A 146 -1.61 -14.41 -7.11
C LEU A 146 -1.13 -15.18 -5.87
N SER A 147 -0.17 -16.10 -6.00
CA SER A 147 0.45 -16.79 -4.85
C SER A 147 1.10 -15.82 -3.86
N ILE A 148 1.52 -14.64 -4.33
CA ILE A 148 2.20 -13.63 -3.54
C ILE A 148 1.23 -12.91 -2.60
N ILE A 149 -0.01 -12.72 -3.03
CA ILE A 149 -1.03 -11.98 -2.26
C ILE A 149 -2.05 -12.89 -1.59
N SER A 150 -2.18 -14.15 -2.01
CA SER A 150 -3.16 -15.08 -1.43
C SER A 150 -3.05 -15.30 0.08
N PRO A 151 -1.85 -15.27 0.73
CA PRO A 151 -1.77 -15.36 2.19
C PRO A 151 -2.53 -14.23 2.91
N PHE A 152 -2.68 -13.07 2.27
CA PHE A 152 -3.36 -11.90 2.82
C PHE A 152 -4.90 -12.00 2.73
N LEU A 153 -5.44 -13.08 2.17
CA LEU A 153 -6.86 -13.43 2.36
C LEU A 153 -7.20 -13.63 3.85
N TYR A 154 -6.23 -14.04 4.65
CA TYR A 154 -6.37 -14.23 6.09
C TYR A 154 -5.71 -13.10 6.89
N ASP A 155 -5.48 -11.93 6.27
CA ASP A 155 -4.89 -10.78 6.96
C ASP A 155 -5.77 -10.31 8.12
N TYR A 156 -5.16 -9.79 9.18
CA TYR A 156 -5.90 -9.20 10.29
C TYR A 156 -6.87 -8.09 9.84
N SER A 157 -6.48 -7.25 8.87
CA SER A 157 -7.29 -6.14 8.38
C SER A 157 -8.30 -6.58 7.32
N ASP A 158 -9.59 -6.35 7.59
CA ASP A 158 -10.67 -6.55 6.62
C ASP A 158 -10.48 -5.77 5.33
N ASP A 159 -9.86 -4.58 5.39
CA ASP A 159 -9.57 -3.77 4.19
C ASP A 159 -8.56 -4.46 3.28
N ILE A 160 -7.55 -5.12 3.88
CA ILE A 160 -6.58 -5.92 3.13
C ILE A 160 -7.26 -7.16 2.55
N LYS A 161 -8.06 -7.88 3.35
CA LYS A 161 -8.82 -9.04 2.87
C LYS A 161 -9.69 -8.68 1.65
N CYS A 162 -10.47 -7.61 1.73
CA CYS A 162 -11.32 -7.16 0.64
C CYS A 162 -10.51 -6.78 -0.61
N LEU A 163 -9.38 -6.09 -0.44
CA LEU A 163 -8.50 -5.73 -1.54
C LEU A 163 -7.91 -6.96 -2.24
N VAL A 164 -7.49 -7.97 -1.49
CA VAL A 164 -6.96 -9.23 -2.05
C VAL A 164 -8.05 -10.00 -2.79
N ILE A 165 -9.26 -10.08 -2.22
CA ILE A 165 -10.43 -10.66 -2.89
C ILE A 165 -10.67 -9.95 -4.23
N ASP A 166 -10.66 -8.62 -4.28
CA ASP A 166 -10.88 -7.87 -5.51
C ASP A 166 -9.83 -8.18 -6.59
N ILE A 167 -8.55 -8.30 -6.20
CA ILE A 167 -7.47 -8.65 -7.13
C ILE A 167 -7.64 -10.07 -7.66
N ILE A 168 -7.94 -11.04 -6.79
CA ILE A 168 -8.13 -12.45 -7.19
C ILE A 168 -9.31 -12.59 -8.14
N PHE A 169 -10.43 -11.92 -7.85
CA PHE A 169 -11.60 -11.92 -8.73
C PHE A 169 -11.33 -11.23 -10.06
N SER A 170 -10.51 -10.19 -10.07
CA SER A 170 -10.08 -9.52 -11.31
C SER A 170 -9.18 -10.41 -12.17
N GLY A 171 -8.25 -11.15 -11.55
CA GLY A 171 -7.33 -12.05 -12.25
C GLY A 171 -8.01 -13.31 -12.82
N GLY A 172 -9.05 -13.81 -12.16
CA GLY A 172 -9.89 -14.90 -12.68
C GLY A 172 -9.26 -16.30 -12.62
N ASP A 173 -8.12 -16.47 -11.96
CA ASP A 173 -7.52 -17.79 -11.75
C ASP A 173 -8.41 -18.63 -10.81
N ILE A 174 -8.93 -19.74 -11.35
CA ILE A 174 -9.91 -20.59 -10.67
C ILE A 174 -9.39 -21.14 -9.33
N LYS A 175 -8.09 -21.41 -9.21
CA LYS A 175 -7.50 -21.92 -7.97
C LYS A 175 -7.67 -20.92 -6.84
N TYR A 176 -7.38 -19.65 -7.11
CA TYR A 176 -7.44 -18.58 -6.11
C TYR A 176 -8.86 -18.11 -5.86
N LEU A 177 -9.73 -18.14 -6.88
CA LEU A 177 -11.17 -17.91 -6.71
C LEU A 177 -11.76 -18.92 -5.71
N LEU A 178 -11.46 -20.21 -5.88
CA LEU A 178 -11.93 -21.24 -4.96
C LEU A 178 -11.37 -21.04 -3.55
N LEU A 179 -10.10 -20.65 -3.41
CA LEU A 179 -9.50 -20.33 -2.12
C LEU A 179 -10.22 -19.15 -1.43
N ALA A 180 -10.52 -18.07 -2.16
CA ALA A 180 -11.27 -16.94 -1.62
C ALA A 180 -12.70 -17.33 -1.22
N ILE A 181 -13.36 -18.19 -2.00
CA ILE A 181 -14.69 -18.72 -1.67
C ILE A 181 -14.64 -19.61 -0.42
N GLN A 182 -13.59 -20.42 -0.24
CA GLN A 182 -13.44 -21.28 0.95
C GLN A 182 -13.35 -20.48 2.26
N MET A 183 -12.93 -19.22 2.23
CA MET A 183 -12.88 -18.38 3.43
C MET A 183 -14.24 -18.24 4.12
N ILE A 184 -15.34 -18.42 3.37
CA ILE A 184 -16.71 -18.41 3.89
C ILE A 184 -16.93 -19.42 5.01
N GLU A 185 -16.17 -20.52 5.00
CA GLU A 185 -16.25 -21.57 6.00
C GLU A 185 -15.57 -21.16 7.32
N ASP A 186 -14.85 -20.03 7.35
CA ASP A 186 -14.27 -19.47 8.55
C ASP A 186 -15.32 -18.64 9.33
N ASP A 187 -15.73 -19.19 10.47
CA ASP A 187 -16.69 -18.56 11.39
C ASP A 187 -16.22 -17.20 11.95
N ASN A 188 -14.93 -16.85 11.79
CA ASN A 188 -14.36 -15.59 12.27
C ASN A 188 -14.36 -14.47 11.21
N LEU A 189 -14.86 -14.72 10.00
CA LEU A 189 -14.99 -13.64 9.01
C LEU A 189 -15.99 -12.58 9.46
N SER A 190 -15.58 -11.32 9.33
CA SER A 190 -16.48 -10.22 9.61
C SER A 190 -17.62 -10.16 8.56
N PRO A 191 -18.81 -9.65 8.96
CA PRO A 191 -19.91 -9.42 8.02
C PRO A 191 -19.52 -8.56 6.81
N ARG A 192 -18.56 -7.63 6.98
CA ARG A 192 -18.06 -6.77 5.91
C ARG A 192 -17.37 -7.60 4.82
N VAL A 193 -16.45 -8.47 5.20
CA VAL A 193 -15.70 -9.31 4.24
C VAL A 193 -16.62 -10.29 3.56
N LEU A 194 -17.54 -10.92 4.31
CA LEU A 194 -18.56 -11.82 3.75
C LEU A 194 -19.44 -11.14 2.71
N ASN A 195 -19.95 -9.94 3.02
CA ASN A 195 -20.76 -9.18 2.08
C ASN A 195 -19.96 -8.77 0.83
N PHE A 196 -18.70 -8.36 0.99
CA PHE A 196 -17.84 -8.00 -0.14
C PHE A 196 -17.59 -9.21 -1.05
N LEU A 197 -17.25 -10.36 -0.48
CA LEU A 197 -17.05 -11.61 -1.22
C LEU A 197 -18.33 -12.04 -1.95
N ALA A 198 -19.49 -11.95 -1.30
CA ALA A 198 -20.78 -12.25 -1.90
C ALA A 198 -21.06 -11.39 -3.13
N LEU A 199 -20.81 -10.08 -3.03
CA LEU A 199 -20.93 -9.16 -4.16
C LEU A 199 -20.02 -9.59 -5.32
N LYS A 200 -18.76 -9.94 -5.06
CA LYS A 200 -17.83 -10.38 -6.10
C LYS A 200 -18.24 -11.68 -6.78
N ILE A 201 -18.82 -12.63 -6.04
CA ILE A 201 -19.37 -13.86 -6.59
C ILE A 201 -20.56 -13.56 -7.51
N ILE A 202 -21.45 -12.65 -7.10
CA ILE A 202 -22.59 -12.21 -7.91
C ILE A 202 -22.13 -11.50 -9.18
N GLU A 203 -21.19 -10.56 -9.07
CA GLU A 203 -20.60 -9.84 -10.21
C GLU A 203 -20.00 -10.77 -11.26
N LYS A 204 -19.41 -11.90 -10.84
CA LYS A 204 -18.85 -12.92 -11.74
C LYS A 204 -19.85 -13.99 -12.17
N ASN A 205 -21.10 -13.93 -11.70
CA ASN A 205 -22.12 -14.94 -11.95
C ASN A 205 -21.64 -16.37 -11.65
N MET A 206 -20.90 -16.54 -10.54
CA MET A 206 -20.34 -17.84 -10.17
C MET A 206 -21.36 -18.69 -9.42
N GLN A 207 -21.36 -19.99 -9.68
CA GLN A 207 -22.08 -20.96 -8.87
C GLN A 207 -21.29 -21.26 -7.60
N ILE A 208 -22.01 -21.34 -6.47
CA ILE A 208 -21.43 -21.73 -5.19
C ILE A 208 -22.04 -23.07 -4.77
N PRO A 209 -21.23 -24.02 -4.24
CA PRO A 209 -21.76 -25.29 -3.76
C PRO A 209 -22.84 -25.09 -2.67
N LEU A 210 -23.99 -25.77 -2.82
CA LEU A 210 -25.20 -25.65 -1.98
C LEU A 210 -25.01 -25.92 -0.49
N HIS A 211 -23.92 -26.58 -0.10
CA HIS A 211 -23.64 -27.01 1.27
C HIS A 211 -22.87 -25.98 2.09
N THR A 212 -22.54 -24.82 1.51
CA THR A 212 -21.73 -23.81 2.20
C THR A 212 -22.53 -23.03 3.24
N THR A 213 -21.91 -22.84 4.40
CA THR A 213 -22.32 -21.99 5.54
C THR A 213 -22.72 -20.55 5.11
N LEU A 214 -22.29 -20.15 3.91
CA LEU A 214 -22.61 -18.89 3.22
C LEU A 214 -24.08 -18.49 3.29
N ALA A 215 -24.99 -19.40 2.95
CA ALA A 215 -26.42 -19.08 2.89
C ALA A 215 -26.98 -18.74 4.27
N LYS A 216 -26.41 -19.30 5.34
CA LYS A 216 -26.75 -18.97 6.72
C LYS A 216 -26.09 -17.67 7.17
N MET A 217 -24.82 -17.47 6.84
CA MET A 217 -24.03 -16.31 7.29
C MET A 217 -24.44 -15.00 6.62
N ILE A 218 -24.85 -15.04 5.34
CA ILE A 218 -25.34 -13.84 4.63
C ILE A 218 -26.87 -13.79 4.52
N SER A 219 -27.56 -14.62 5.33
CA SER A 219 -29.02 -14.78 5.29
C SER A 219 -29.79 -13.48 5.48
N ASN A 220 -29.20 -12.41 6.01
CA ASN A 220 -29.88 -11.12 6.13
C ASN A 220 -29.94 -10.35 4.81
N SER A 221 -29.04 -10.60 3.86
CA SER A 221 -28.88 -9.78 2.65
C SER A 221 -29.00 -10.55 1.34
N TYR A 222 -28.80 -11.88 1.34
CA TYR A 222 -28.86 -12.70 0.12
C TYR A 222 -29.61 -14.02 0.34
N THR A 223 -30.00 -14.64 -0.78
CA THR A 223 -30.57 -15.99 -0.85
C THR A 223 -29.89 -16.81 -1.94
N LEU A 224 -29.90 -18.15 -1.81
CA LEU A 224 -29.48 -19.04 -2.88
C LEU A 224 -30.66 -19.41 -3.77
N LYS A 225 -30.54 -19.21 -5.09
CA LYS A 225 -31.47 -19.72 -6.11
C LYS A 225 -30.67 -20.51 -7.14
N SER A 226 -30.94 -21.81 -7.26
CA SER A 226 -30.26 -22.68 -8.24
C SER A 226 -28.72 -22.60 -8.18
N ASN A 227 -28.14 -22.54 -6.98
CA ASN A 227 -26.70 -22.42 -6.70
C ASN A 227 -26.08 -21.03 -6.97
N TYR A 228 -26.90 -20.03 -7.27
CA TYR A 228 -26.46 -18.64 -7.40
C TYR A 228 -26.90 -17.82 -6.19
N LEU A 229 -26.01 -16.91 -5.75
CA LEU A 229 -26.41 -15.88 -4.80
C LEU A 229 -27.27 -14.83 -5.49
N VAL A 230 -28.37 -14.45 -4.85
CA VAL A 230 -29.27 -13.41 -5.32
C VAL A 230 -29.56 -12.48 -4.13
N PRO A 231 -29.44 -11.14 -4.30
CA PRO A 231 -29.86 -10.18 -3.28
C PRO A 231 -31.31 -10.43 -2.85
N LYS A 232 -31.61 -10.24 -1.57
CA LYS A 232 -32.98 -10.28 -1.05
C LYS A 232 -33.81 -9.10 -1.50
#